data_AF-A0A1F2T1I3-F1
#
_entry.id   AF-A0A1F2T1I3-F1
#
_cell.length_a   1.000
_cell.length_b   1.000
_cell.length_c   1.000
_cell.angle_alpha   90.00
_cell.angle_beta   90.00
_cell.angle_gamma   90.00
#
_symmetry.space_group_name_H-M   'P 1'
#
loop_
_entity.id
_entity.type
_entity.pdbx_description
1 polymer ?
#
loop_
_entity_poly.entity_id
_entity_poly.type
_entity_poly.pdbx_seq_one_letter_code
_entity_poly.pdbx_strand_id
1 'polypeptide(L)'
;MSSETSTDSSAHVRLKPGTTSDTSDALQPWQLFTLAGLIGATVVVFVSRGQTPAGIILLSLTIFAAAVLGLAVWRTLAPLAGGERPSGAQILGGRTRAALEREKALVLRAIKDLEFDRAMGKMSEKDFSEISQRLRLRAAGLIRQLDAGTGYRDQIERELAQRIGSEPDPSTGSGSPRAESRGDKARPTTATCASCSTSNDVDAKFCKHCGAALED
;
A
#
# COMPACT_ATOMS: atom_id res chain seq x y z
N MET A 1 9.92 33.35 35.24
CA MET A 1 10.91 32.28 35.11
C MET A 1 10.28 31.24 34.21
N SER A 2 10.64 31.31 32.93
CA SER A 2 10.17 30.44 31.87
C SER A 2 10.99 29.16 31.92
N SER A 3 10.34 28.00 31.83
CA SER A 3 11.03 26.72 31.66
C SER A 3 10.21 25.87 30.72
N GLU A 4 10.86 25.56 29.62
CA GLU A 4 10.33 25.02 28.39
C GLU A 4 10.19 23.51 28.54
N THR A 5 9.03 22.95 28.20
CA THR A 5 8.85 21.51 28.07
C THR A 5 9.25 21.13 26.66
N SER A 6 10.41 20.49 26.55
CA SER A 6 10.98 19.95 25.31
C SER A 6 10.06 18.85 24.77
N THR A 7 9.30 19.17 23.73
CA THR A 7 8.57 18.17 22.94
C THR A 7 9.56 17.40 22.07
N ASP A 8 9.51 16.09 22.28
CA ASP A 8 10.30 15.04 21.64
C ASP A 8 10.32 15.15 20.11
N SER A 9 11.50 14.88 19.56
CA SER A 9 11.85 15.03 18.17
C SER A 9 11.15 13.95 17.35
N SER A 10 10.11 14.37 16.63
CA SER A 10 9.42 13.52 15.66
C SER A 10 10.42 13.15 14.55
N ALA A 11 10.92 11.91 14.58
CA ALA A 11 11.79 11.35 13.56
C ALA A 11 11.09 11.35 12.20
N HIS A 12 11.33 12.39 11.40
CA HIS A 12 10.92 12.43 10.01
C HIS A 12 11.79 11.46 9.21
N VAL A 13 11.28 10.26 8.99
CA VAL A 13 11.84 9.31 8.02
C VAL A 13 11.74 9.95 6.64
N ARG A 14 12.85 10.52 6.17
CA ARG A 14 12.98 11.09 4.82
C ARG A 14 13.01 9.94 3.81
N LEU A 15 11.86 9.69 3.17
CA LEU A 15 11.75 8.79 2.03
C LEU A 15 12.65 9.32 0.90
N LYS A 16 13.58 8.47 0.46
CA LYS A 16 14.45 8.70 -0.70
C LYS A 16 13.56 8.84 -1.94
N PRO A 17 13.64 9.92 -2.74
CA PRO A 17 12.90 9.99 -3.99
C PRO A 17 13.43 8.86 -4.88
N GLY A 18 12.56 7.88 -5.15
CA GLY A 18 12.87 6.77 -6.04
C GLY A 18 13.26 7.34 -7.40
N THR A 19 14.39 6.89 -7.91
CA THR A 19 14.74 6.99 -9.33
C THR A 19 13.50 6.60 -10.13
N THR A 20 12.98 7.53 -10.92
CA THR A 20 11.97 7.28 -11.94
C THR A 20 12.60 6.32 -12.94
N SER A 21 12.49 5.03 -12.66
CA SER A 21 12.63 3.99 -13.66
C SER A 21 11.69 4.39 -14.79
N ASP A 22 12.27 4.68 -15.95
CA ASP A 22 11.59 4.82 -17.24
C ASP A 22 10.58 3.68 -17.32
N THR A 23 9.35 3.99 -16.92
CA THR A 23 8.21 3.12 -17.13
C THR A 23 7.93 3.36 -18.59
N SER A 24 8.57 2.56 -19.45
CA SER A 24 8.11 2.40 -20.81
C SER A 24 6.60 2.29 -20.72
N ASP A 25 5.88 3.23 -21.35
CA ASP A 25 4.42 3.34 -21.36
C ASP A 25 3.82 2.03 -21.89
N ALA A 26 3.80 1.01 -21.05
CA ALA A 26 3.14 -0.24 -21.30
C ALA A 26 1.66 0.10 -21.14
N LEU A 27 0.99 0.28 -22.28
CA LEU A 27 -0.45 0.53 -22.38
C LEU A 27 -1.16 -0.35 -21.35
N GLN A 28 -1.77 0.30 -20.35
CA GLN A 28 -2.41 -0.43 -19.29
C GLN A 28 -3.54 -1.28 -19.86
N PRO A 29 -3.82 -2.47 -19.33
CA PRO A 29 -4.82 -3.38 -19.90
C PRO A 29 -6.19 -2.70 -20.12
N TRP A 30 -6.59 -1.78 -19.24
CA TRP A 30 -7.82 -1.01 -19.37
C TRP A 30 -7.83 -0.04 -20.56
N GLN A 31 -6.67 0.52 -20.93
CA GLN A 31 -6.51 1.40 -22.10
C GLN A 31 -6.68 0.62 -23.41
N LEU A 32 -6.32 -0.67 -23.44
CA LEU A 32 -6.59 -1.53 -24.59
C LEU A 32 -8.09 -1.77 -24.77
N PHE A 33 -8.83 -1.93 -23.67
CA PHE A 33 -10.29 -2.09 -23.72
C PHE A 33 -11.00 -0.81 -24.16
N THR A 34 -10.54 0.37 -23.73
CA THR A 34 -11.11 1.65 -24.18
C THR A 34 -10.81 1.92 -25.64
N LEU A 35 -9.58 1.62 -26.10
CA LEU A 35 -9.22 1.73 -27.52
C LEU A 35 -9.99 0.73 -28.39
N ALA A 36 -10.15 -0.51 -27.94
CA ALA A 36 -10.96 -1.51 -28.64
C ALA A 36 -12.44 -1.08 -28.72
N GLY A 37 -12.99 -0.51 -27.65
CA GLY A 37 -14.34 0.07 -27.64
C GLY A 37 -14.49 1.25 -28.59
N LEU A 38 -13.50 2.14 -28.64
CA LEU A 38 -13.48 3.29 -29.55
C LEU A 38 -13.42 2.83 -31.01
N ILE A 39 -12.55 1.86 -31.33
CA ILE A 39 -12.42 1.27 -32.67
C ILE A 39 -13.70 0.53 -33.06
N GLY A 40 -14.30 -0.22 -32.13
CA GLY A 40 -15.59 -0.88 -32.36
C GLY A 40 -16.70 0.12 -32.69
N ALA A 41 -16.76 1.24 -31.95
CA ALA A 41 -17.73 2.30 -32.20
C ALA A 41 -17.53 2.98 -33.57
N THR A 42 -16.28 3.26 -33.97
CA THR A 42 -16.00 3.88 -35.28
C THR A 42 -16.32 2.95 -36.45
N VAL A 43 -16.03 1.65 -36.31
CA VAL A 43 -16.38 0.63 -37.32
C VAL A 43 -17.89 0.50 -37.48
N VAL A 44 -18.66 0.51 -36.38
CA VAL A 44 -20.14 0.48 -36.42
C VAL A 44 -20.70 1.69 -37.18
N VAL A 45 -20.20 2.89 -36.89
CA VAL A 45 -20.66 4.12 -37.57
C VAL A 45 -20.35 4.08 -39.07
N PHE A 46 -19.21 3.52 -39.45
CA PHE A 46 -18.81 3.42 -40.86
C PHE A 46 -19.62 2.38 -41.64
N VAL A 47 -19.88 1.21 -41.04
CA VAL A 47 -20.65 0.11 -41.64
C VAL A 47 -22.17 0.39 -41.63
N SER A 48 -22.62 1.31 -40.76
CA SER A 48 -24.02 1.74 -40.66
C SER A 48 -24.52 2.60 -41.84
N ARG A 49 -23.70 2.91 -42.84
CA ARG A 49 -24.16 3.61 -44.04
C ARG A 49 -25.05 2.67 -44.89
N GLY A 50 -26.35 2.69 -44.62
CA GLY A 50 -27.39 2.02 -45.43
C GLY A 50 -28.14 0.85 -44.77
N GLN A 51 -27.92 0.56 -43.48
CA GLN A 51 -28.65 -0.51 -42.78
C GLN A 51 -29.92 0.00 -42.08
N THR A 52 -30.93 -0.88 -41.94
CA THR A 52 -32.15 -0.60 -41.18
C THR A 52 -31.81 -0.34 -39.70
N PRO A 53 -32.55 0.52 -39.00
CA PRO A 53 -32.25 0.89 -37.60
C PRO A 53 -32.18 -0.33 -36.66
N ALA A 54 -32.91 -1.40 -36.97
CA ALA A 54 -32.85 -2.66 -36.24
C ALA A 54 -31.48 -3.37 -36.35
N GLY A 55 -30.81 -3.31 -37.50
CA GLY A 55 -29.48 -3.88 -37.70
C GLY A 55 -28.43 -3.23 -36.83
N ILE A 56 -28.49 -1.90 -36.70
CA ILE A 56 -27.57 -1.10 -35.87
C ILE A 56 -27.72 -1.46 -34.38
N ILE A 57 -28.95 -1.67 -33.92
CA ILE A 57 -29.22 -2.06 -32.52
C ILE A 57 -28.66 -3.46 -32.23
N LEU A 58 -28.85 -4.42 -33.12
CA LEU A 58 -28.31 -5.78 -32.94
C LEU A 58 -26.77 -5.80 -32.99
N LEU A 59 -26.16 -5.00 -33.87
CA LEU A 59 -24.69 -4.90 -33.98
C LEU A 59 -24.07 -4.27 -32.72
N SER A 60 -24.68 -3.20 -32.20
CA SER A 60 -24.19 -2.59 -30.96
C SER A 60 -24.37 -3.51 -29.74
N LEU A 61 -25.48 -4.25 -29.65
CA LEU A 61 -25.73 -5.19 -28.57
C LEU A 61 -24.75 -6.39 -28.59
N THR A 62 -24.41 -6.91 -29.78
CA THR A 62 -23.45 -8.01 -29.92
C THR A 62 -22.03 -7.58 -29.59
N ILE A 63 -21.61 -6.36 -29.98
CA ILE A 63 -20.31 -5.80 -29.60
C ILE A 63 -20.24 -5.57 -28.09
N PHE A 64 -21.29 -5.04 -27.48
CA PHE A 64 -21.35 -4.86 -26.03
C PHE A 64 -21.28 -6.20 -25.30
N ALA A 65 -22.04 -7.21 -25.74
CA ALA A 65 -22.00 -8.55 -25.17
C ALA A 65 -20.60 -9.18 -25.30
N ALA A 66 -19.95 -9.04 -26.45
CA ALA A 66 -18.59 -9.53 -26.67
C ALA A 66 -17.57 -8.82 -25.76
N ALA A 67 -17.70 -7.51 -25.54
CA ALA A 67 -16.85 -6.75 -24.63
C ALA A 67 -17.04 -7.17 -23.16
N VAL A 68 -18.28 -7.38 -22.72
CA VAL A 68 -18.59 -7.87 -21.36
C VAL A 68 -18.03 -9.28 -21.16
N LEU A 69 -18.18 -10.17 -22.14
CA LEU A 69 -17.61 -11.51 -22.10
C LEU A 69 -16.08 -11.47 -22.06
N GLY A 70 -15.44 -10.64 -22.89
CA GLY A 70 -13.99 -10.44 -22.88
C GLY A 70 -13.48 -9.93 -21.52
N LEU A 71 -14.20 -9.00 -20.91
CA LEU A 71 -13.87 -8.49 -19.57
C LEU A 71 -14.05 -9.56 -18.49
N ALA A 72 -15.12 -10.36 -18.55
CA ALA A 72 -15.37 -11.44 -17.61
C ALA A 72 -14.30 -12.54 -17.72
N VAL A 73 -13.93 -12.92 -18.94
CA VAL A 73 -12.86 -13.88 -19.23
C VAL A 73 -11.52 -13.33 -18.74
N TRP A 74 -11.16 -12.10 -19.08
CA TRP A 74 -9.94 -11.48 -18.58
C TRP A 74 -9.90 -11.43 -17.05
N ARG A 75 -11.01 -11.05 -16.41
CA ARG A 75 -11.10 -10.97 -14.94
C ARG A 75 -11.00 -12.34 -14.26
N THR A 76 -11.39 -13.42 -14.93
CA THR A 76 -11.31 -14.79 -14.41
C THR A 76 -9.95 -15.44 -14.68
N LEU A 77 -9.27 -15.08 -15.77
CA LEU A 77 -7.94 -15.58 -16.12
C LEU A 77 -6.78 -14.75 -15.53
N ALA A 78 -6.99 -13.45 -15.28
CA ALA A 78 -6.04 -12.56 -14.62
C ALA A 78 -5.45 -13.13 -13.31
N PRO A 79 -6.23 -13.73 -12.39
CA PRO A 79 -5.68 -14.32 -11.16
C PRO A 79 -4.86 -15.61 -11.38
N LEU A 80 -4.96 -16.26 -12.55
CA LEU A 80 -4.14 -17.43 -12.88
C LEU A 80 -2.86 -17.04 -13.65
N ALA A 81 -2.90 -15.94 -14.42
CA ALA A 81 -1.80 -15.49 -15.26
C ALA A 81 -0.81 -14.54 -14.56
N GLY A 82 -1.24 -13.83 -13.50
CA GLY A 82 -0.39 -12.96 -12.71
C GLY A 82 -0.32 -13.43 -11.26
N GLY A 83 0.88 -13.71 -10.76
CA GLY A 83 1.16 -13.89 -9.33
C GLY A 83 0.93 -12.65 -8.47
N GLU A 84 0.41 -11.57 -9.05
CA GLU A 84 0.01 -10.37 -8.35
C GLU A 84 -1.43 -10.52 -7.86
N ARG A 85 -1.51 -11.01 -6.61
CA ARG A 85 -2.71 -10.90 -5.78
C ARG A 85 -3.24 -9.47 -5.90
N PRO A 86 -4.54 -9.27 -6.14
CA PRO A 86 -5.09 -7.94 -6.35
C PRO A 86 -4.83 -7.06 -5.12
N SER A 87 -3.84 -6.18 -5.23
CA SER A 87 -3.63 -5.02 -4.37
C SER A 87 -4.80 -4.07 -4.59
N GLY A 88 -5.93 -4.33 -3.92
CA GLY A 88 -7.14 -3.54 -4.21
C GLY A 88 -8.36 -3.79 -3.34
N ALA A 89 -8.27 -4.54 -2.23
CA ALA A 89 -9.36 -4.65 -1.25
C ALA A 89 -9.19 -3.70 -0.05
N GLN A 90 -8.33 -2.67 -0.16
CA GLN A 90 -7.91 -1.88 1.00
C GLN A 90 -8.96 -0.86 1.49
N ILE A 91 -10.00 -0.52 0.69
CA ILE A 91 -11.00 0.49 1.08
C ILE A 91 -12.29 -0.11 1.69
N LEU A 92 -12.56 -1.41 1.48
CA LEU A 92 -13.70 -2.09 2.13
C LEU A 92 -13.38 -2.65 3.52
N GLY A 93 -12.10 -2.84 3.87
CA GLY A 93 -11.67 -3.41 5.15
C GLY A 93 -11.87 -2.50 6.36
N GLY A 94 -11.75 -1.16 6.20
CA GLY A 94 -11.84 -0.23 7.34
C GLY A 94 -13.23 -0.16 7.97
N ARG A 95 -14.29 -0.10 7.13
CA ARG A 95 -15.68 -0.05 7.60
C ARG A 95 -16.13 -1.38 8.21
N THR A 96 -15.73 -2.50 7.62
CA THR A 96 -16.05 -3.84 8.15
C THR A 96 -15.29 -4.09 9.45
N ARG A 97 -14.01 -3.72 9.53
CA ARG A 97 -13.21 -3.81 10.75
C ARG A 97 -13.79 -2.99 11.91
N ALA A 98 -14.17 -1.73 11.66
CA ALA A 98 -14.76 -0.88 12.68
C ALA A 98 -16.09 -1.46 13.21
N ALA A 99 -16.87 -2.13 12.35
CA ALA A 99 -18.07 -2.85 12.78
C ALA A 99 -17.72 -4.05 13.68
N LEU A 100 -16.73 -4.87 13.29
CA LEU A 100 -16.25 -6.00 14.11
C LEU A 100 -15.68 -5.56 15.46
N GLU A 101 -14.96 -4.43 15.50
CA GLU A 101 -14.42 -3.86 16.75
C GLU A 101 -15.53 -3.40 17.71
N ARG A 102 -16.62 -2.82 17.17
CA ARG A 102 -17.80 -2.46 17.96
C ARG A 102 -18.50 -3.69 18.52
N GLU A 103 -18.72 -4.71 17.70
CA GLU A 103 -19.32 -5.97 18.15
C GLU A 103 -18.47 -6.64 19.24
N LYS A 104 -17.14 -6.67 19.07
CA LYS A 104 -16.21 -7.16 20.09
C LYS A 104 -16.38 -6.39 21.40
N ALA A 105 -16.42 -5.06 21.35
CA ALA A 105 -16.58 -4.22 22.54
C ALA A 105 -17.91 -4.51 23.26
N LEU A 106 -19.00 -4.68 22.52
CA LEU A 106 -20.31 -5.03 23.08
C LEU A 106 -20.31 -6.41 23.76
N VAL A 107 -19.71 -7.42 23.12
CA VAL A 107 -19.64 -8.77 23.70
C VAL A 107 -18.78 -8.79 24.96
N LEU A 108 -17.64 -8.10 24.97
CA LEU A 108 -16.78 -8.00 26.14
C LEU A 108 -17.45 -7.25 27.29
N ARG A 109 -18.24 -6.21 26.98
CA ARG A 109 -19.06 -5.51 27.97
C ARG A 109 -20.12 -6.43 28.58
N ALA A 110 -20.84 -7.18 27.75
CA ALA A 110 -21.83 -8.14 28.23
C ALA A 110 -21.23 -9.21 29.16
N ILE A 111 -20.00 -9.68 28.88
CA ILE A 111 -19.29 -10.60 29.79
C ILE A 111 -19.01 -9.92 31.14
N LYS A 112 -18.61 -8.65 31.14
CA LYS A 112 -18.33 -7.89 32.37
C LYS A 112 -19.60 -7.61 33.18
N ASP A 113 -20.70 -7.30 32.51
CA ASP A 113 -21.99 -7.09 33.17
C ASP A 113 -22.48 -8.41 33.82
N LEU A 114 -22.28 -9.56 33.16
CA LEU A 114 -22.57 -10.88 33.75
C LEU A 114 -21.68 -11.22 34.96
N GLU A 115 -20.39 -10.88 34.90
CA GLU A 115 -19.49 -11.04 36.04
C GLU A 115 -19.94 -10.20 37.24
N PHE A 116 -20.45 -8.99 36.96
CA PHE A 116 -21.02 -8.10 37.97
C PHE A 116 -22.34 -8.63 38.52
N ASP A 117 -23.25 -9.11 37.68
CA ASP A 117 -24.53 -9.71 38.10
C ASP A 117 -24.35 -10.93 39.00
N ARG A 118 -23.33 -11.76 38.69
CA ARG A 118 -22.91 -12.85 39.57
C ARG A 118 -22.37 -12.34 40.91
N ALA A 119 -21.49 -11.34 40.89
CA ALA A 119 -20.93 -10.77 42.12
C ALA A 119 -22.00 -10.12 43.01
N MET A 120 -23.08 -9.59 42.41
CA MET A 120 -24.25 -9.08 43.12
C MET A 120 -25.21 -10.18 43.60
N GLY A 121 -24.95 -11.45 43.31
CA GLY A 121 -25.83 -12.57 43.66
C GLY A 121 -27.14 -12.61 42.88
N LYS A 122 -27.25 -11.86 41.77
CA LYS A 122 -28.46 -11.85 40.91
C LYS A 122 -28.56 -13.07 39.99
N MET A 123 -27.47 -13.84 39.86
CA MET A 123 -27.38 -15.00 38.97
C MET A 123 -26.67 -16.17 39.64
N SER A 124 -27.08 -17.39 39.29
CA SER A 124 -26.43 -18.61 39.78
C SER A 124 -25.11 -18.88 39.04
N GLU A 125 -24.18 -19.61 39.69
CA GLU A 125 -22.89 -19.98 39.07
C GLU A 125 -23.09 -20.84 37.82
N LYS A 126 -24.12 -21.69 37.82
CA LYS A 126 -24.47 -22.55 36.69
C LYS A 126 -24.87 -21.71 35.46
N ASP A 127 -25.78 -20.74 35.65
CA ASP A 127 -26.24 -19.88 34.56
C ASP A 127 -25.11 -18.98 34.04
N PHE A 128 -24.28 -18.46 34.95
CA PHE A 128 -23.09 -17.69 34.59
C PHE A 128 -22.13 -18.51 33.72
N SER A 129 -21.82 -19.75 34.12
CA SER A 129 -20.88 -20.61 33.39
C SER A 129 -21.36 -20.89 31.97
N GLU A 130 -22.65 -21.21 31.79
CA GLU A 130 -23.24 -21.52 30.49
C GLU A 130 -23.22 -20.29 29.56
N ILE A 131 -23.72 -19.14 30.05
CA ILE A 131 -23.87 -17.94 29.23
C ILE A 131 -22.49 -17.32 28.94
N SER A 132 -21.59 -17.27 29.93
CA SER A 132 -20.24 -16.73 29.75
C SER A 132 -19.41 -17.57 28.77
N GLN A 133 -19.58 -18.89 28.75
CA GLN A 133 -18.89 -19.76 27.80
C GLN A 133 -19.32 -19.46 26.35
N ARG A 134 -20.63 -19.32 26.08
CA ARG A 134 -21.12 -18.95 24.74
C ARG A 134 -20.61 -17.59 24.28
N LEU A 135 -20.61 -16.60 25.17
CA LEU A 135 -20.09 -15.25 24.86
C LEU A 135 -18.58 -15.24 24.62
N ARG A 136 -17.80 -16.01 25.41
CA ARG A 136 -16.35 -16.14 25.21
C ARG A 136 -16.01 -16.78 23.87
N LEU A 137 -16.76 -17.80 23.46
CA LEU A 137 -16.60 -18.41 22.12
C LEU A 137 -16.88 -17.38 21.01
N ARG A 138 -17.94 -16.58 21.15
CA ARG A 138 -18.25 -15.51 20.19
C ARG A 138 -17.15 -14.43 20.16
N ALA A 139 -16.68 -13.99 21.34
CA ALA A 139 -15.60 -13.01 21.44
C ALA A 139 -14.30 -13.51 20.80
N ALA A 140 -13.94 -14.79 21.03
CA ALA A 140 -12.77 -15.42 20.41
C ALA A 140 -12.90 -15.47 18.88
N GLY A 141 -14.09 -15.74 18.35
CA GLY A 141 -14.36 -15.69 16.91
C GLY A 141 -14.13 -14.29 16.32
N LEU A 142 -14.67 -13.25 16.96
CA LEU A 142 -14.50 -11.86 16.52
C LEU A 142 -13.03 -11.40 16.56
N ILE A 143 -12.28 -11.80 17.60
CA ILE A 143 -10.85 -11.48 17.72
C ILE A 143 -10.07 -12.13 16.58
N ARG A 144 -10.28 -13.43 16.30
CA ARG A 144 -9.62 -14.12 15.19
C ARG A 144 -9.92 -13.49 13.83
N GLN A 145 -11.15 -13.01 13.61
CA GLN A 145 -11.52 -12.31 12.38
C GLN A 145 -10.80 -10.96 12.24
N LEU A 146 -10.62 -10.22 13.34
CA LEU A 146 -9.85 -8.98 13.35
C LEU A 146 -8.36 -9.24 13.09
N ASP A 147 -7.79 -10.27 13.73
CA ASP A 147 -6.38 -10.65 13.58
C ASP A 147 -6.07 -11.17 12.17
N ALA A 148 -7.01 -11.88 11.54
CA ALA A 148 -6.89 -12.28 10.13
C ALA A 148 -6.75 -11.06 9.19
N GLY A 149 -7.34 -9.92 9.57
CA GLY A 149 -7.20 -8.65 8.85
C GLY A 149 -5.88 -7.91 9.12
N THR A 150 -5.17 -8.21 10.21
CA THR A 150 -3.88 -7.57 10.56
C THR A 150 -2.66 -8.30 10.01
N GLY A 151 -2.80 -9.53 9.51
CA GLY A 151 -1.67 -10.31 8.99
C GLY A 151 -0.87 -9.63 7.87
N TYR A 152 -1.47 -8.68 7.15
CA TYR A 152 -0.78 -7.84 6.17
C TYR A 152 0.17 -6.83 6.83
N ARG A 153 -0.18 -6.28 7.98
CA ARG A 153 0.68 -5.33 8.72
C ARG A 153 1.94 -6.03 9.22
N ASP A 154 1.79 -7.23 9.76
CA ASP A 154 2.94 -8.03 10.22
C ASP A 154 3.82 -8.51 9.05
N GLN A 155 3.23 -8.75 7.87
CA GLN A 155 4.01 -9.02 6.64
C GLN A 155 4.77 -7.78 6.18
N ILE A 156 4.13 -6.61 6.16
CA ILE A 156 4.77 -5.33 5.82
C ILE A 156 5.93 -5.02 6.78
N GLU A 157 5.74 -5.19 8.09
CA GLU A 157 6.79 -4.95 9.09
C GLU A 157 7.97 -5.92 8.92
N ARG A 158 7.73 -7.19 8.58
CA ARG A 158 8.78 -8.17 8.25
C ARG A 158 9.53 -7.83 6.97
N GLU A 159 8.83 -7.46 5.91
CA GLU A 159 9.46 -7.04 4.65
C GLU A 159 10.26 -5.76 4.82
N LEU A 160 9.76 -4.81 5.62
CA LEU A 160 10.44 -3.57 5.94
C LEU A 160 11.71 -3.84 6.77
N ALA A 161 11.63 -4.71 7.78
CA ALA A 161 12.78 -5.15 8.57
C ALA A 161 13.84 -5.85 7.71
N GLN A 162 13.43 -6.66 6.73
CA GLN A 162 14.34 -7.32 5.81
C GLN A 162 15.07 -6.33 4.89
N ARG A 163 14.39 -5.26 4.46
CA ARG A 163 14.97 -4.20 3.61
C ARG A 163 15.86 -3.22 4.38
N ILE A 164 15.53 -2.92 5.63
CA ILE A 164 16.34 -2.04 6.49
C ILE A 164 17.55 -2.78 7.05
N GLY A 165 17.42 -4.08 7.36
CA GLY A 165 18.55 -4.93 7.80
C GLY A 165 19.48 -5.37 6.66
N SER A 166 19.01 -5.28 5.41
CA SER A 166 19.85 -5.41 4.22
C SER A 166 20.32 -4.03 3.77
N GLU A 167 21.10 -3.34 4.61
CA GLU A 167 21.96 -2.28 4.06
C GLU A 167 22.87 -2.93 3.00
N PRO A 168 22.98 -2.36 1.79
CA PRO A 168 23.87 -2.89 0.78
C PRO A 168 25.31 -2.71 1.28
N ASP A 169 25.96 -3.83 1.57
CA ASP A 169 27.41 -3.89 1.70
C ASP A 169 28.03 -3.31 0.41
N PRO A 170 28.82 -2.22 0.46
CA PRO A 170 29.44 -1.64 -0.72
C PRO A 170 30.56 -2.52 -1.31
N SER A 171 30.73 -3.76 -0.83
CA SER A 171 31.83 -4.64 -1.23
C SER A 171 31.39 -5.95 -1.91
N THR A 172 30.54 -5.89 -2.94
CA THR A 172 30.48 -7.01 -3.90
C THR A 172 30.14 -6.57 -5.32
N GLY A 173 31.07 -5.86 -5.95
CA GLY A 173 31.17 -5.78 -7.41
C GLY A 173 32.25 -6.73 -7.91
N SER A 174 31.86 -7.88 -8.47
CA SER A 174 32.76 -8.78 -9.19
C SER A 174 32.42 -8.80 -10.68
N GLY A 175 33.38 -8.35 -11.50
CA GLY A 175 33.62 -8.88 -12.86
C GLY A 175 33.09 -8.06 -14.06
N SER A 176 33.96 -7.27 -14.70
CA SER A 176 34.60 -7.61 -16.00
C SER A 176 35.39 -6.39 -16.56
N PRO A 177 36.47 -6.57 -17.36
CA PRO A 177 37.59 -5.65 -17.40
C PRO A 177 37.54 -4.68 -18.58
N ARG A 178 38.00 -3.44 -18.36
CA ARG A 178 38.73 -2.69 -19.37
C ARG A 178 39.69 -1.70 -18.74
N ALA A 179 40.97 -1.90 -19.04
CA ALA A 179 42.05 -0.96 -18.79
C ALA A 179 41.80 0.33 -19.58
N GLU A 180 42.04 1.48 -18.96
CA GLU A 180 42.94 2.51 -19.49
C GLU A 180 43.27 3.57 -18.42
N SER A 181 44.53 3.98 -18.47
CA SER A 181 45.26 4.82 -17.54
C SER A 181 45.01 6.32 -17.79
N ARG A 182 44.87 7.11 -16.72
CA ARG A 182 45.69 8.31 -16.45
C ARG A 182 45.19 9.01 -15.19
N GLY A 183 46.13 9.42 -14.34
CA GLY A 183 45.84 9.98 -13.02
C GLY A 183 45.20 11.36 -13.10
N ASP A 184 44.34 11.63 -12.12
CA ASP A 184 44.04 12.98 -11.67
C ASP A 184 43.74 12.93 -10.16
N LYS A 185 44.24 13.95 -9.47
CA LYS A 185 44.24 14.08 -8.01
C LYS A 185 42.83 13.87 -7.45
N ALA A 186 42.73 13.11 -6.35
CA ALA A 186 41.50 12.95 -5.58
C ALA A 186 40.91 14.34 -5.27
N ARG A 187 39.85 14.71 -6.00
CA ARG A 187 39.08 15.92 -5.75
C ARG A 187 38.36 15.72 -4.41
N PRO A 188 38.42 16.68 -3.47
CA PRO A 188 37.72 16.54 -2.20
C PRO A 188 36.24 16.33 -2.48
N THR A 189 35.66 15.28 -1.89
CA THR A 189 34.25 14.88 -2.05
C THR A 189 33.32 15.61 -1.08
N THR A 190 33.86 16.49 -0.23
CA THR A 190 33.11 17.28 0.75
C THR A 190 33.72 18.67 0.93
N ALA A 191 32.88 19.70 1.04
CA ALA A 191 33.24 21.08 1.37
C ALA A 191 32.90 21.38 2.84
N THR A 192 33.77 22.10 3.55
CA THR A 192 33.56 22.45 4.95
C THR A 192 33.00 23.86 5.07
N CYS A 193 31.94 24.03 5.86
CA CYS A 193 31.35 25.35 6.11
C CYS A 193 32.28 26.26 6.92
N ALA A 194 32.57 27.46 6.43
CA ALA A 194 33.40 28.43 7.14
C ALA A 194 32.75 28.95 8.45
N SER A 195 31.41 29.01 8.51
CA SER A 195 30.69 29.58 9.67
C SER A 195 30.48 28.60 10.83
N CYS A 196 30.39 27.29 10.56
CA CYS A 196 30.05 26.30 11.59
C CYS A 196 30.79 24.96 11.45
N SER A 197 31.82 24.92 10.60
CA SER A 197 32.69 23.75 10.35
C SER A 197 31.99 22.43 9.97
N THR A 198 30.70 22.47 9.64
CA THR A 198 29.95 21.29 9.19
C THR A 198 30.44 20.86 7.80
N SER A 199 30.65 19.55 7.62
CA SER A 199 30.94 18.93 6.33
C SER A 199 29.67 18.84 5.48
N ASN A 200 29.72 19.43 4.30
CA ASN A 200 28.65 19.47 3.31
C ASN A 200 29.10 18.80 2.02
N ASP A 201 28.14 18.35 1.22
CA ASP A 201 28.41 17.83 -0.12
C ASP A 201 28.97 18.95 -1.01
N VAL A 202 29.81 18.61 -1.99
CA VAL A 202 30.53 19.62 -2.80
C VAL A 202 29.63 20.46 -3.70
N ASP A 203 28.40 20.01 -3.96
CA ASP A 203 27.37 20.72 -4.71
C ASP A 203 26.36 21.45 -3.80
N ALA A 204 26.56 21.42 -2.49
CA ALA A 204 25.70 22.12 -1.53
C ALA A 204 25.93 23.63 -1.60
N LYS A 205 24.91 24.36 -2.07
CA LYS A 205 24.91 25.84 -2.07
C LYS A 205 24.77 26.46 -0.68
N PHE A 206 24.17 25.72 0.25
CA PHE A 206 23.93 26.13 1.63
C PHE A 206 24.34 25.03 2.61
N CYS A 207 24.81 25.43 3.78
CA CYS A 207 25.17 24.51 4.85
C CYS A 207 23.94 23.79 5.41
N LYS A 208 23.98 22.45 5.46
CA LYS A 208 22.90 21.61 5.98
C LYS A 208 22.60 21.78 7.47
N HIS A 209 23.53 22.37 8.22
CA HIS A 209 23.39 22.59 9.66
C HIS A 209 22.98 24.03 10.00
N CYS A 210 23.70 25.04 9.52
CA CYS A 210 23.46 26.43 9.89
C CYS A 210 22.77 27.29 8.81
N GLY A 211 22.58 26.76 7.60
CA GLY A 211 21.96 27.47 6.48
C GLY A 211 22.81 28.56 5.82
N ALA A 212 24.05 28.79 6.28
CA ALA A 212 24.97 29.75 5.65
C ALA A 212 25.30 29.35 4.21
N ALA A 213 25.40 30.32 3.30
CA ALA A 213 25.84 30.10 1.94
C ALA A 213 27.29 29.57 1.94
N LEU A 214 27.57 28.59 1.08
CA LEU A 214 28.89 27.94 0.96
C LEU A 214 29.66 28.37 -0.29
N GLU A 215 29.10 29.30 -1.05
CA GLU A 215 29.73 29.91 -2.23
C GLU A 215 30.48 31.19 -1.79
N ASP A 216 31.70 31.37 -2.31
CA ASP A 216 32.26 32.70 -2.64
C ASP A 216 31.93 32.99 -4.11
#